data_AF-A0AA93L7P6-F1
#
_entry.id   AF-A0AA93L7P6-F1
#
_cell.length_a   1.000
_cell.length_b   1.000
_cell.length_c   1.000
_cell.angle_alpha   90.00
_cell.angle_beta   90.00
_cell.angle_gamma   90.00
#
_symmetry.space_group_name_H-M   'P 1'
#
loop_
_entity.id
_entity.type
_entity.pdbx_description
1 polymer ?
#
loop_
_entity_poly.entity_id
_entity_poly.type
_entity_poly.pdbx_seq_one_letter_code
_entity_poly.pdbx_strand_id
1 'polypeptide(L)'
;MSARGWIAGVGSWVAMVAAVSYFSGPTTCRDGWASSSIGSRGACSHHGGVDRSGDAWAKLLIAPAAIIGIAVADFGTKAPTPPRMPPAPPLQPLDPDRPVCPKCSRSMVRRTAKRGRNPARTFWGCPNHPYCRETMRMDADPRGLNSSSNSHLS
;
A
#
# COMPACT_ATOMS: atom_id res chain seq x y z
N MET A 1 -16.72 -28.66 -7.19
CA MET A 1 -16.94 -27.90 -8.44
C MET A 1 -16.64 -28.84 -9.60
N SER A 2 -17.66 -29.28 -10.37
CA SER A 2 -17.53 -30.37 -11.36
C SER A 2 -17.11 -29.85 -12.73
N ALA A 3 -16.26 -30.60 -13.44
CA ALA A 3 -15.76 -30.27 -14.79
C ALA A 3 -16.89 -30.00 -15.80
N ARG A 4 -18.06 -30.61 -15.58
CA ARG A 4 -19.26 -30.45 -16.42
C ARG A 4 -19.84 -29.02 -16.35
N GLY A 5 -19.73 -28.34 -15.20
CA GLY A 5 -20.16 -26.95 -15.06
C GLY A 5 -19.24 -25.96 -15.77
N TRP A 6 -17.94 -26.25 -15.81
CA TRP A 6 -16.95 -25.41 -16.51
C TRP A 6 -17.11 -25.44 -18.02
N ILE A 7 -17.36 -26.62 -18.61
CA ILE A 7 -17.54 -26.77 -20.06
C ILE A 7 -18.79 -26.02 -20.55
N ALA A 8 -19.90 -26.11 -19.81
CA ALA A 8 -21.13 -25.39 -20.16
C ALA A 8 -20.94 -23.86 -20.09
N GLY A 9 -20.24 -23.36 -19.07
CA GLY A 9 -19.95 -21.93 -18.91
C GLY A 9 -19.04 -21.40 -20.02
N VAL A 10 -17.93 -22.08 -20.32
CA VAL A 10 -16.99 -21.68 -21.37
C VAL A 10 -17.65 -21.75 -22.75
N GLY A 11 -18.41 -22.82 -23.02
CA GLY A 11 -19.15 -22.96 -24.28
C GLY A 11 -20.14 -21.83 -24.52
N SER A 12 -20.92 -21.45 -23.50
CA SER A 12 -21.86 -20.33 -23.61
C SER A 12 -21.18 -18.98 -23.82
N TRP A 13 -20.03 -18.75 -23.17
CA TRP A 13 -19.26 -17.51 -23.35
C TRP A 13 -18.65 -17.41 -24.75
N VAL A 14 -18.05 -18.49 -25.26
CA VAL A 14 -17.49 -18.55 -26.63
C VAL A 14 -18.59 -18.33 -27.68
N ALA A 15 -19.76 -18.97 -27.51
CA ALA A 15 -20.89 -18.77 -28.42
C ALA A 15 -21.40 -17.32 -28.40
N MET A 16 -21.46 -16.68 -27.22
CA MET A 16 -21.84 -15.28 -27.09
C MET A 16 -20.83 -14.34 -27.76
N VAL A 17 -19.53 -14.54 -27.53
CA VAL A 17 -18.47 -13.74 -28.18
C VAL A 17 -18.52 -13.89 -29.70
N ALA A 18 -18.67 -15.12 -30.19
CA ALA A 18 -18.78 -15.40 -31.63
C ALA A 18 -20.00 -14.71 -32.25
N ALA A 19 -21.16 -14.73 -31.57
CA ALA A 19 -22.36 -14.03 -32.02
C ALA A 19 -22.14 -12.51 -32.07
N VAL A 20 -21.55 -11.91 -31.04
CA VAL A 20 -21.26 -10.46 -31.01
C VAL A 20 -20.29 -10.06 -32.12
N SER A 21 -19.24 -10.83 -32.36
CA SER A 21 -18.30 -10.58 -33.46
C SER A 21 -18.97 -10.70 -34.83
N TYR A 22 -19.90 -11.64 -35.01
CA TYR A 22 -20.65 -11.80 -36.25
C TYR A 22 -21.58 -10.61 -36.53
N PHE A 23 -22.30 -10.12 -35.52
CA PHE A 23 -23.25 -9.02 -35.69
C PHE A 23 -22.61 -7.62 -35.74
N SER A 24 -21.37 -7.45 -35.25
CA SER A 24 -20.71 -6.13 -35.20
C SER A 24 -20.14 -5.69 -36.55
N GLY A 25 -20.06 -6.59 -37.55
CA GLY A 25 -19.52 -6.27 -38.87
C GLY A 25 -18.02 -5.93 -38.89
N PRO A 26 -17.42 -5.80 -40.09
CA PRO A 26 -16.03 -5.36 -40.23
C PRO A 26 -15.90 -3.86 -39.93
N THR A 27 -14.76 -3.44 -39.35
CA THR A 27 -14.48 -2.03 -39.09
C THR A 27 -14.15 -1.29 -40.39
N THR A 28 -15.06 -0.43 -40.84
CA THR A 28 -14.88 0.38 -42.06
C THR A 28 -14.47 1.82 -41.74
N CYS A 29 -13.87 2.51 -42.71
CA CYS A 29 -13.70 3.97 -42.59
C CYS A 29 -15.07 4.67 -42.75
N ARG A 30 -15.19 5.90 -42.23
CA ARG A 30 -16.47 6.66 -42.19
C ARG A 30 -17.12 6.88 -43.57
N ASP A 31 -16.33 6.88 -44.62
CA ASP A 31 -16.77 7.02 -46.01
C ASP A 31 -17.07 5.68 -46.71
N GLY A 32 -17.01 4.57 -45.98
CA GLY A 32 -17.27 3.23 -46.50
C GLY A 32 -16.08 2.56 -47.18
N TRP A 33 -14.91 3.19 -47.20
CA TRP A 33 -13.71 2.60 -47.80
C TRP A 33 -13.16 1.45 -46.94
N ALA A 34 -12.96 0.28 -47.56
CA ALA A 34 -12.38 -0.89 -46.93
C ALA A 34 -10.91 -1.03 -47.33
N SER A 35 -9.99 -0.67 -46.44
CA SER A 35 -8.56 -0.86 -46.65
C SER A 35 -8.11 -2.26 -46.19
N SER A 36 -7.20 -2.91 -46.92
CA SER A 36 -6.59 -4.18 -46.49
C SER A 36 -5.77 -4.08 -45.19
N SER A 37 -5.55 -2.87 -44.66
CA SER A 37 -4.82 -2.59 -43.42
C SER A 37 -5.70 -2.12 -42.25
N ILE A 38 -7.01 -2.42 -42.28
CA ILE A 38 -7.98 -2.14 -41.20
C ILE A 38 -7.46 -2.71 -39.87
N GLY A 39 -7.15 -1.82 -38.91
CA GLY A 39 -6.58 -2.18 -37.61
C GLY A 39 -5.17 -1.63 -37.35
N SER A 40 -4.47 -1.17 -38.39
CA SER A 40 -3.23 -0.40 -38.24
C SER A 40 -3.55 1.07 -37.92
N ARG A 41 -2.77 1.70 -37.02
CA ARG A 41 -2.96 3.11 -36.67
C ARG A 41 -2.75 3.97 -37.93
N GLY A 42 -3.76 4.76 -38.30
CA GLY A 42 -3.66 5.74 -39.40
C GLY A 42 -4.42 5.37 -40.68
N ALA A 43 -4.96 4.16 -40.83
CA ALA A 43 -5.64 3.74 -42.06
C ALA A 43 -6.86 4.61 -42.44
N CYS A 44 -7.54 5.21 -41.47
CA CYS A 44 -8.68 6.12 -41.70
C CYS A 44 -8.42 7.57 -41.30
N SER A 45 -7.16 7.98 -41.04
CA SER A 45 -6.87 9.36 -40.58
C SER A 45 -7.24 10.42 -41.62
N HIS A 46 -7.17 10.08 -42.90
CA HIS A 46 -7.58 10.93 -44.02
C HIS A 46 -9.08 10.85 -44.33
N HIS A 47 -9.75 9.78 -43.90
CA HIS A 47 -11.16 9.49 -44.18
C HIS A 47 -12.10 9.88 -43.03
N GLY A 48 -11.68 10.80 -42.16
CA GLY A 48 -12.46 11.24 -41.00
C GLY A 48 -12.53 10.23 -39.84
N GLY A 49 -11.74 9.15 -39.90
CA GLY A 49 -11.65 8.11 -38.88
C GLY A 49 -12.47 6.87 -39.20
N VAL A 50 -12.39 5.89 -38.29
CA VAL A 50 -13.19 4.66 -38.33
C VAL A 50 -14.66 4.96 -38.04
N ASP A 51 -15.58 4.25 -38.69
CA ASP A 51 -17.00 4.29 -38.34
C ASP A 51 -17.22 3.61 -36.98
N ARG A 52 -17.95 4.27 -36.09
CA ARG A 52 -18.30 3.80 -34.74
C ARG A 52 -19.80 3.64 -34.54
N SER A 53 -20.57 3.70 -35.62
CA SER A 53 -22.03 3.57 -35.61
C SER A 53 -22.51 2.28 -34.92
N GLY A 54 -21.73 1.19 -35.01
CA GLY A 54 -21.98 -0.09 -34.31
C GLY A 54 -21.47 -0.17 -32.85
N ASP A 55 -20.52 0.68 -32.45
CA ASP A 55 -19.85 0.61 -31.14
C ASP A 55 -20.75 1.02 -29.97
N ALA A 56 -21.81 1.79 -30.25
CA ALA A 56 -22.74 2.28 -29.24
C ALA A 56 -23.55 1.14 -28.60
N TRP A 57 -23.99 0.17 -29.42
CA TRP A 57 -24.73 -1.01 -28.96
C TRP A 57 -23.82 -2.01 -28.24
N ALA A 58 -22.58 -2.16 -28.70
CA ALA A 58 -21.57 -2.98 -28.04
C ALA A 58 -21.27 -2.48 -26.62
N LYS A 59 -21.22 -1.16 -26.40
CA LYS A 59 -21.04 -0.57 -25.06
C LYS A 59 -22.26 -0.73 -24.15
N LEU A 60 -23.47 -0.63 -24.68
CA LEU A 60 -24.71 -0.75 -23.90
C LEU A 60 -25.01 -2.19 -23.46
N LEU A 61 -24.59 -3.20 -24.23
CA LEU A 61 -24.79 -4.61 -23.88
C LEU A 61 -23.62 -5.22 -23.08
N ILE A 62 -22.38 -4.73 -23.24
CA ILE A 62 -21.20 -5.26 -22.53
C ILE A 62 -20.96 -4.57 -21.18
N ALA A 63 -21.34 -3.29 -21.01
CA ALA A 63 -21.17 -2.56 -19.74
C ALA A 63 -21.89 -3.21 -18.53
N PRO A 64 -23.14 -3.69 -18.61
CA PRO A 64 -23.78 -4.35 -17.45
C PRO A 64 -23.19 -5.73 -17.15
N ALA A 65 -22.68 -6.48 -18.14
CA ALA A 65 -22.02 -7.77 -17.94
C ALA A 65 -20.62 -7.62 -17.31
N ALA A 66 -19.89 -6.56 -17.62
CA ALA A 66 -18.60 -6.24 -17.00
C ALA A 66 -18.73 -5.79 -15.53
N ILE A 67 -19.80 -5.05 -15.17
CA ILE A 67 -20.03 -4.60 -13.79
C ILE A 67 -20.36 -5.80 -12.87
N ILE A 68 -21.21 -6.74 -13.32
CA ILE A 68 -21.57 -7.91 -12.51
C ILE A 68 -20.38 -8.88 -12.40
N GLY A 69 -19.65 -9.15 -13.49
CA GLY A 69 -18.51 -10.08 -13.48
C GLY A 69 -17.31 -9.60 -12.63
N ILE A 70 -17.02 -8.30 -12.60
CA ILE A 70 -15.95 -7.72 -11.78
C ILE A 70 -16.34 -7.76 -10.28
N ALA A 71 -17.62 -7.49 -9.96
CA ALA A 71 -18.08 -7.50 -8.57
C ALA A 71 -18.00 -8.90 -7.90
N VAL A 72 -18.18 -10.00 -8.65
CA VAL A 72 -18.05 -11.36 -8.08
C VAL A 72 -16.58 -11.84 -8.01
N ALA A 73 -15.70 -11.34 -8.87
CA ALA A 73 -14.29 -11.73 -8.88
C ALA A 73 -13.47 -11.02 -7.78
N ASP A 74 -13.75 -9.75 -7.49
CA ASP A 74 -12.98 -8.99 -6.48
C ASP A 74 -13.27 -9.40 -5.02
N PHE A 75 -14.46 -9.92 -4.71
CA PHE A 75 -14.79 -10.37 -3.34
C PHE A 75 -14.21 -11.74 -2.97
N GLY A 76 -13.87 -12.57 -3.96
CA GLY A 76 -13.47 -13.96 -3.72
C GLY A 76 -11.97 -14.18 -3.51
N THR A 77 -11.10 -13.34 -4.08
CA THR A 77 -9.66 -13.62 -4.13
C THR A 77 -8.76 -12.56 -3.50
N LYS A 78 -9.28 -11.38 -3.16
CA LYS A 78 -8.49 -10.38 -2.43
C LYS A 78 -8.60 -10.63 -0.93
N ALA A 79 -7.79 -11.58 -0.45
CA ALA A 79 -7.43 -11.56 0.97
C ALA A 79 -6.94 -10.14 1.30
N PRO A 80 -7.49 -9.48 2.33
CA PRO A 80 -7.01 -8.18 2.76
C PRO A 80 -5.51 -8.29 2.98
N THR A 81 -4.72 -7.47 2.29
CA THR A 81 -3.29 -7.39 2.57
C THR A 81 -3.18 -7.07 4.06
N PRO A 82 -2.54 -7.92 4.89
CA PRO A 82 -2.42 -7.61 6.30
C PRO A 82 -1.73 -6.24 6.39
N PRO A 83 -2.18 -5.36 7.32
CA PRO A 83 -1.55 -4.07 7.49
C PRO A 83 -0.05 -4.29 7.62
N ARG A 84 0.73 -3.57 6.80
CA ARG A 84 2.19 -3.66 6.81
C ARG A 84 2.66 -3.25 8.20
N MET A 85 2.98 -4.25 9.03
CA MET A 85 3.52 -3.99 10.35
C MET A 85 4.85 -3.25 10.12
N PRO A 86 5.08 -2.08 10.76
CA PRO A 86 6.38 -1.44 10.70
C PRO A 86 7.43 -2.46 11.14
N PRO A 87 8.64 -2.45 10.52
CA PRO A 87 9.70 -3.35 10.91
C PRO A 87 9.86 -3.29 12.42
N ALA A 88 9.91 -4.47 13.06
CA ALA A 88 10.09 -4.55 14.50
C ALA A 88 11.26 -3.63 14.89
N PRO A 89 11.10 -2.76 15.91
CA PRO A 89 12.21 -1.94 16.37
C PRO A 89 13.40 -2.87 16.63
N PRO A 90 14.65 -2.48 16.26
CA PRO A 90 15.81 -3.30 16.49
C PRO A 90 15.78 -3.83 17.92
N LEU A 91 15.95 -5.13 18.09
CA LEU A 91 16.05 -5.76 19.40
C LEU A 91 17.17 -5.02 20.15
N GLN A 92 16.78 -4.11 21.04
CA GLN A 92 17.76 -3.38 21.84
C GLN A 92 18.43 -4.43 22.72
N PRO A 93 19.77 -4.49 22.76
CA PRO A 93 20.47 -5.33 23.71
C PRO A 93 19.85 -5.13 25.10
N LEU A 94 19.57 -6.23 25.80
CA LEU A 94 19.17 -6.23 27.19
C LEU A 94 20.37 -5.70 27.98
N ASP A 95 20.44 -4.38 28.11
CA ASP A 95 21.50 -3.67 28.80
C ASP A 95 21.31 -3.90 30.30
N PRO A 96 22.15 -4.72 30.97
CA PRO A 96 21.98 -5.09 32.37
C PRO A 96 22.17 -3.88 33.31
N ASP A 97 22.81 -2.81 32.84
CA ASP A 97 23.02 -1.57 33.58
C ASP A 97 21.91 -0.53 33.35
N ARG A 98 20.76 -0.94 32.81
CA ARG A 98 19.62 -0.05 32.58
C ARG A 98 18.99 0.37 33.91
N PRO A 99 19.03 1.67 34.26
CA PRO A 99 18.50 2.13 35.53
C PRO A 99 16.96 2.13 35.53
N VAL A 100 16.40 2.01 36.72
CA VAL A 100 14.95 2.04 36.94
C VAL A 100 14.51 3.46 37.25
N CYS A 101 13.35 3.89 36.72
CA CYS A 101 12.80 5.21 36.99
C CYS A 101 12.37 5.33 38.46
N PRO A 102 12.87 6.32 39.23
CA PRO A 102 12.54 6.48 40.65
C PRO A 102 11.07 6.84 40.91
N LYS A 103 10.38 7.40 39.90
CA LYS A 103 8.98 7.85 40.04
C LYS A 103 7.94 6.76 39.76
N CYS A 104 8.24 5.82 38.88
CA CYS A 104 7.24 4.84 38.41
C CYS A 104 7.79 3.42 38.25
N SER A 105 8.99 3.15 38.77
CA SER A 105 9.64 1.84 38.82
C SER A 105 9.79 1.10 37.48
N ARG A 106 9.66 1.81 36.34
CA ARG A 106 9.87 1.25 34.99
C ARG A 106 11.33 1.35 34.55
N SER A 107 11.82 0.36 33.82
CA SER A 107 13.16 0.37 33.21
C SER A 107 13.29 1.51 32.20
N MET A 108 14.28 2.39 32.35
CA MET A 108 14.43 3.55 31.47
C MET A 108 14.89 3.17 30.05
N VAL A 109 14.68 4.07 29.08
CA VAL A 109 15.11 3.88 27.68
C VAL A 109 16.11 4.95 27.27
N ARG A 110 17.10 4.58 26.45
CA ARG A 110 18.10 5.50 25.91
C ARG A 110 17.46 6.39 24.84
N ARG A 111 17.56 7.71 24.99
CA ARG A 111 17.05 8.70 24.04
C ARG A 111 18.14 9.71 23.72
N THR A 112 18.15 10.22 22.49
CA THR A 112 19.08 11.27 22.07
C THR A 112 18.36 12.61 22.00
N ALA A 113 18.92 13.65 22.61
CA ALA A 113 18.36 14.99 22.59
C ALA A 113 18.43 15.57 21.16
N LYS A 114 17.25 15.86 20.58
CA LYS A 114 17.15 16.49 19.25
C LYS A 114 17.29 18.02 19.30
N ARG A 115 17.06 18.64 20.46
CA ARG A 115 16.99 20.11 20.66
C ARG A 115 17.51 20.48 22.06
N GLY A 116 18.08 21.68 22.21
CA GLY A 116 18.51 22.24 23.51
C GLY A 116 20.00 22.60 23.57
N ARG A 117 20.49 22.95 24.77
CA ARG A 117 21.86 23.43 25.04
C ARG A 117 22.95 22.39 24.71
N ASN A 118 22.60 21.12 24.59
CA ASN A 118 23.49 20.03 24.19
C ASN A 118 22.78 19.10 23.17
N PRO A 119 22.68 19.49 21.89
CA PRO A 119 22.13 18.62 20.85
C PRO A 119 22.99 17.35 20.73
N ALA A 120 22.36 16.24 20.35
CA ALA A 120 23.00 14.92 20.16
C ALA A 120 23.50 14.19 21.44
N ARG A 121 23.31 14.72 22.65
CA ARG A 121 23.59 13.95 23.88
C ARG A 121 22.54 12.86 24.13
N THR A 122 23.00 11.67 24.55
CA THR A 122 22.15 10.58 25.01
C THR A 122 21.81 10.73 26.49
N PHE A 123 20.57 10.39 26.86
CA PHE A 123 20.07 10.40 28.22
C PHE A 123 19.09 9.25 28.44
N TRP A 124 18.90 8.85 29.69
CA TRP A 124 17.89 7.88 30.08
C TRP A 124 16.57 8.62 30.23
N GLY A 125 15.53 8.22 29.49
CA GLY A 125 14.19 8.78 29.62
C GLY A 125 13.17 7.73 30.04
N CYS A 126 12.19 8.11 30.86
CA CYS A 126 11.09 7.23 31.19
C CYS A 126 10.32 6.80 29.92
N PRO A 127 9.96 5.51 29.75
CA PRO A 127 9.14 5.07 28.63
C PRO A 127 7.70 5.61 28.70
N ASN A 128 7.21 5.99 29.88
CA ASN A 128 5.83 6.45 30.10
C ASN A 128 5.62 7.97 29.86
N HIS A 129 6.43 8.61 29.03
CA HIS A 129 6.20 10.00 28.61
C HIS A 129 4.92 10.06 27.73
N PRO A 130 4.00 11.04 27.90
CA PRO A 130 4.12 12.32 28.64
C PRO A 130 3.75 12.28 30.13
N TYR A 131 3.22 11.15 30.62
CA TYR A 131 2.71 10.99 31.99
C TYR A 131 3.82 10.93 33.05
N CYS A 132 5.00 10.44 32.68
CA CYS A 132 6.21 10.50 33.50
C CYS A 132 7.36 11.11 32.68
N ARG A 133 7.85 12.26 33.13
CA ARG A 133 8.86 13.09 32.45
C ARG A 133 10.26 12.94 33.05
N GLU A 134 10.47 11.92 33.87
CA GLU A 134 11.74 11.67 34.55
C GLU A 134 12.84 11.33 33.53
N THR A 135 14.02 11.93 33.72
CA THR A 135 15.20 11.73 32.87
C THR A 135 16.47 11.67 33.70
N MET A 136 17.38 10.74 33.39
CA MET A 136 18.67 10.61 34.05
C MET A 136 19.82 10.79 33.04
N ARG A 137 20.95 11.31 33.52
CA ARG A 137 22.17 11.41 32.70
C ARG A 137 22.78 10.02 32.52
N MET A 138 23.45 9.79 31.40
CA MET A 138 24.16 8.53 31.14
C MET A 138 25.40 8.37 32.03
N ASP A 139 25.95 9.47 32.54
CA ASP A 139 27.18 9.52 33.34
C ASP A 139 26.92 9.42 34.87
N ALA A 140 25.65 9.25 35.27
CA ALA A 140 25.30 9.12 36.68
C ALA A 140 25.48 7.65 37.11
N ASP A 141 26.54 7.36 37.86
CA ASP A 141 26.72 6.08 38.55
C ASP A 141 25.43 5.79 39.36
N PRO A 142 24.75 4.65 39.11
CA PRO A 142 23.51 4.29 39.81
C PRO A 142 23.67 4.14 41.33
N ARG A 143 24.91 4.14 41.85
CA ARG A 143 25.21 4.08 43.29
C ARG A 143 25.21 5.44 44.00
N GLY A 144 24.91 6.55 43.31
CA GLY A 144 24.73 7.84 43.97
C GLY A 144 25.99 8.42 44.64
N LEU A 145 27.18 7.99 44.23
CA LEU A 145 28.45 8.51 44.75
C LEU A 145 29.09 9.47 43.74
N ASN A 146 28.64 10.73 43.84
CA ASN A 146 29.31 11.97 43.48
C ASN A 146 29.59 12.33 42.00
N SER A 147 29.32 13.61 41.68
CA SER A 147 30.12 14.46 40.77
C SER A 147 29.73 15.94 40.91
N SER A 148 29.34 16.41 42.10
CA SER A 148 29.00 17.84 42.30
C SER A 148 29.46 18.45 43.62
N SER A 149 30.39 17.80 44.32
CA SER A 149 31.04 18.37 45.50
C SER A 149 32.55 18.52 45.25
N ASN A 150 32.91 19.47 44.38
CA ASN A 150 34.14 20.26 44.51
C ASN A 150 34.16 21.42 43.51
N SER A 151 33.54 22.53 43.89
CA SER A 151 33.81 23.85 43.30
C SER A 151 33.60 24.99 44.30
N HIS A 152 33.85 24.74 45.59
CA HIS A 152 33.99 25.77 46.61
C HIS A 152 35.24 25.44 47.42
N LEU A 153 36.35 26.12 47.13
CA LEU A 153 37.48 26.45 48.02
C LEU A 153 38.72 26.76 47.16
N SER A 154 38.85 28.03 46.75
CA SER A 154 40.04 28.88 46.85
C SER A 154 39.69 30.26 46.30
#